data_AF-A0A1Y1YR50-F1
#
_entry.id   AF-A0A1Y1YR50-F1
#
_cell.length_a   1.000
_cell.length_b   1.000
_cell.length_c   1.000
_cell.angle_alpha   90.00
_cell.angle_beta   90.00
_cell.angle_gamma   90.00
#
_symmetry.space_group_name_H-M   'P 1'
#
loop_
_entity.id
_entity.type
_entity.pdbx_description
1 polymer ?
#
loop_
_entity_poly.entity_id
_entity_poly.type
_entity_poly.pdbx_seq_one_letter_code
_entity_poly.pdbx_strand_id
1 'polypeptide(L)'
;MKFALATARKKVKDDTVVSFFFNARGEEMEKSTIGTYRSLLLQLLERLPALQCVFESLGLSPSSISTEHQWNAESLKTLLEQTIQSLEGTSVVCFIDALDECEEEQVRDMVSFFEHVSELAVSSDIRFKVCFSSRHYPHITIRKGLDLVLEGQEGHKQDISNYLKSELKIGNSKIAQQIRVELQEKALGIFMWVVLVVGILNKEHDRGRIHLLRQRLKEIPSDLHKLFRDILTRDSRNKEELVLCIQWVLFAKKPLSPEQLYFAIISGIEPDAVSEWDSDEITSEVIKRFILDSSKGLTDITTSRHRRVQFIHESVQDFLLKEKGLSDIWPELRNLQGHSHNQLKQCCFNYMQTDVFTALNISGNLPEDSSRSDAAALRKLATEKFPFLEYAVQNVLHHADVAEGSGVSQHNFLQTFPRTRWIQLDNLFETREVRMHTKNMSLLYVLGEHSMSNLAKLHPSDLSCLEEEEERYGTPLFAAMSCGSDEAVQVFLEVLHKNQLMGSHPPEIYSRYHENKKIKKCLDAFSSSQKEGAYLHIWQRADARW
;
A
#
# COMPACT_ATOMS: atom_id res chain seq x y z
N MET A 1 8.02 -16.57 11.93
CA MET A 1 8.27 -15.66 13.06
C MET A 1 7.13 -15.51 14.08
N LYS A 2 5.87 -15.27 13.67
CA LYS A 2 4.73 -15.02 14.59
C LYS A 2 4.56 -16.05 15.72
N PHE A 3 4.74 -17.35 15.43
CA PHE A 3 4.70 -18.41 16.45
C PHE A 3 5.82 -18.27 17.50
N ALA A 4 7.05 -17.96 17.06
CA ALA A 4 8.18 -17.75 17.95
C ALA A 4 7.94 -16.55 18.87
N LEU A 5 7.46 -15.42 18.33
CA LEU A 5 7.07 -14.24 19.11
C LEU A 5 5.99 -14.58 20.17
N ALA A 6 4.91 -15.24 19.76
CA ALA A 6 3.84 -15.63 20.66
C ALA A 6 4.31 -16.58 21.76
N THR A 7 5.25 -17.47 21.45
CA THR A 7 5.86 -18.41 22.40
C THR A 7 6.81 -17.68 23.36
N ALA A 8 7.64 -16.77 22.85
CA ALA A 8 8.56 -15.97 23.65
C ALA A 8 7.80 -15.16 24.71
N ARG A 9 6.73 -14.45 24.30
CA ARG A 9 5.85 -13.70 25.21
C ARG A 9 5.21 -14.56 26.32
N LYS A 10 5.00 -15.87 26.07
CA LYS A 10 4.41 -16.80 27.05
C LYS A 10 5.45 -17.44 27.97
N LYS A 11 6.61 -17.81 27.42
CA LYS A 11 7.63 -18.63 28.10
C LYS A 11 8.69 -17.80 28.80
N VAL A 12 8.96 -16.59 28.33
CA VAL A 12 10.04 -15.74 28.85
C VAL A 12 9.44 -14.54 29.55
N LYS A 13 8.92 -14.77 30.77
CA LYS A 13 8.16 -13.76 31.53
C LYS A 13 9.02 -12.60 32.06
N ASP A 14 10.33 -12.83 32.20
CA ASP A 14 11.28 -11.84 32.73
C ASP A 14 11.96 -11.01 31.63
N ASP A 15 11.70 -11.32 30.35
CA ASP A 15 12.26 -10.61 29.22
C ASP A 15 11.22 -9.66 28.60
N THR A 16 11.63 -8.44 28.30
CA THR A 16 10.84 -7.50 27.51
C THR A 16 10.92 -7.89 26.03
N VAL A 17 9.78 -8.31 25.46
CA VAL A 17 9.73 -8.75 24.06
C VAL A 17 9.14 -7.67 23.16
N VAL A 18 9.94 -7.19 22.21
CA VAL A 18 9.55 -6.22 21.18
C VAL A 18 9.61 -6.85 19.80
N SER A 19 8.85 -6.30 18.85
CA SER A 19 8.84 -6.88 17.50
C SER A 19 8.45 -5.91 16.41
N PHE A 20 8.97 -6.12 15.21
CA PHE A 20 8.54 -5.47 13.99
C PHE A 20 8.37 -6.52 12.87
N PHE A 21 7.39 -6.32 12.01
CA PHE A 21 7.12 -7.18 10.86
C PHE A 21 7.08 -6.29 9.65
N PHE A 22 8.06 -6.44 8.75
CA PHE A 22 7.98 -5.77 7.48
C PHE A 22 6.74 -6.26 6.73
N ASN A 23 6.14 -5.33 6.01
CA ASN A 23 4.98 -5.59 5.17
C ASN A 23 5.19 -4.80 3.88
N ALA A 24 5.71 -5.48 2.85
CA ALA A 24 5.91 -4.88 1.51
C ALA A 24 4.61 -4.30 0.93
N ARG A 25 3.45 -4.75 1.43
CA ARG A 25 2.10 -4.35 1.02
C ARG A 25 1.46 -3.32 1.95
N GLY A 26 2.17 -2.90 3.00
CA GLY A 26 1.72 -1.92 3.98
C GLY A 26 2.00 -0.47 3.58
N GLU A 27 1.73 0.46 4.50
CA GLU A 27 2.12 1.86 4.33
C GLU A 27 3.65 2.04 4.39
N GLU A 28 4.15 3.23 4.03
CA GLU A 28 5.60 3.53 4.01
C GLU A 28 6.30 3.21 5.34
N MET A 29 5.60 3.39 6.46
CA MET A 29 6.07 3.09 7.80
C MET A 29 6.15 1.58 8.10
N GLU A 30 5.46 0.72 7.35
CA GLU A 30 5.49 -0.73 7.55
C GLU A 30 6.57 -1.42 6.69
N LYS A 31 7.14 -0.72 5.71
CA LYS A 31 8.16 -1.26 4.78
C LYS A 31 9.54 -0.57 4.86
N SER A 32 9.71 0.38 5.78
CA SER A 32 10.96 1.15 5.94
C SER A 32 11.65 0.91 7.28
N THR A 33 12.97 1.03 7.31
CA THR A 33 13.75 0.91 8.56
C THR A 33 13.46 2.02 9.56
N ILE A 34 13.09 3.23 9.08
CA ILE A 34 12.58 4.32 9.93
C ILE A 34 11.35 3.85 10.72
N GLY A 35 10.43 3.15 10.04
CA GLY A 35 9.29 2.49 10.66
C GLY A 35 9.67 1.50 11.74
N THR A 36 10.64 0.63 11.43
CA THR A 36 11.19 -0.34 12.38
C THR A 36 11.74 0.34 13.63
N TYR A 37 12.65 1.30 13.50
CA TYR A 37 13.25 1.97 14.65
C TYR A 37 12.22 2.70 15.50
N ARG A 38 11.29 3.44 14.88
CA ARG A 38 10.22 4.15 15.60
C ARG A 38 9.32 3.19 16.38
N SER A 39 8.91 2.09 15.76
CA SER A 39 8.05 1.10 16.39
C SER A 39 8.74 0.39 17.55
N LEU A 40 10.01 0.00 17.38
CA LEU A 40 10.79 -0.64 18.44
C LEU A 40 11.04 0.30 19.62
N LEU A 41 11.41 1.55 19.36
CA LEU A 41 11.56 2.59 20.38
C LEU A 41 10.27 2.79 21.17
N LEU A 42 9.15 3.02 20.48
CA LEU A 42 7.85 3.20 21.14
C LEU A 42 7.52 1.99 22.05
N GLN A 43 7.69 0.78 21.52
CA GLN A 43 7.45 -0.46 22.26
C GLN A 43 8.35 -0.66 23.48
N LEU A 44 9.60 -0.17 23.44
CA LEU A 44 10.52 -0.21 24.57
C LEU A 44 10.12 0.83 25.62
N LEU A 45 9.88 2.07 25.19
CA LEU A 45 9.58 3.21 26.06
C LEU A 45 8.21 3.09 26.75
N GLU A 46 7.24 2.45 26.12
CA GLU A 46 5.94 2.15 26.75
C GLU A 46 6.04 1.06 27.81
N ARG A 47 6.90 0.05 27.59
CA ARG A 47 7.08 -1.09 28.52
C ARG A 47 8.05 -0.77 29.64
N LEU A 48 9.04 0.09 29.38
CA LEU A 48 10.09 0.49 30.30
C LEU A 48 10.14 2.03 30.36
N PRO A 49 9.17 2.69 31.04
CA PRO A 49 9.08 4.15 31.06
C PRO A 49 10.32 4.86 31.62
N ALA A 50 11.10 4.17 32.47
CA ALA A 50 12.36 4.68 32.98
C ALA A 50 13.37 5.03 31.88
N LEU A 51 13.29 4.38 30.71
CA LEU A 51 14.16 4.63 29.57
C LEU A 51 13.84 5.95 28.85
N GLN A 52 12.74 6.64 29.17
CA GLN A 52 12.39 7.92 28.53
C GLN A 52 13.41 9.04 28.82
N CYS A 53 14.30 8.86 29.79
CA CYS A 53 15.42 9.77 30.04
C CYS A 53 16.35 9.94 28.81
N VAL A 54 16.35 9.01 27.86
CA VAL A 54 17.18 9.09 26.64
C VAL A 54 16.78 10.24 25.70
N PHE A 55 15.61 10.85 25.87
CA PHE A 55 15.27 12.08 25.14
C PHE A 55 16.05 13.28 25.68
N GLU A 56 16.32 13.31 26.98
CA GLU A 56 17.09 14.39 27.62
C GLU A 56 18.56 14.36 27.17
N SER A 57 19.14 13.17 26.95
CA SER A 57 20.51 13.01 26.44
C SER A 57 20.68 13.48 25.00
N LEU A 58 19.60 13.60 24.21
CA LEU A 58 19.62 14.20 22.88
C LEU A 58 19.30 15.70 22.89
N GLY A 59 19.11 16.31 24.06
CA GLY A 59 18.67 17.71 24.18
C GLY A 59 17.24 17.92 23.68
N LEU A 60 16.47 16.84 23.51
CA LEU A 60 15.08 16.87 23.08
C LEU A 60 14.19 16.93 24.32
N SER A 61 13.73 18.13 24.68
CA SER A 61 12.66 18.23 25.66
C SER A 61 11.39 17.58 25.10
N PRO A 62 10.61 16.79 25.88
CA PRO A 62 9.30 16.29 25.46
C PRO A 62 8.38 17.41 24.95
N SER A 63 8.55 18.64 25.42
CA SER A 63 7.81 19.82 24.96
C SER A 63 8.26 20.40 23.62
N SER A 64 9.43 19.99 23.11
CA SER A 64 10.03 20.46 21.84
C SER A 64 9.73 19.54 20.65
N ILE A 65 9.28 18.31 20.93
CA ILE A 65 8.89 17.33 19.92
C ILE A 65 7.44 17.62 19.53
N SER A 66 7.25 18.40 18.46
CA SER A 66 5.93 18.56 17.86
C SER A 66 5.52 17.29 17.11
N THR A 67 4.22 17.13 16.85
CA THR A 67 3.68 16.09 15.95
C THR A 67 4.23 16.19 14.52
N GLU A 68 4.92 17.27 14.19
CA GLU A 68 5.53 17.53 12.87
C GLU A 68 7.04 17.25 12.84
N HIS A 69 7.64 16.81 13.95
CA HIS A 69 9.07 16.50 13.98
C HIS A 69 9.40 15.33 13.04
N GLN A 70 10.22 15.60 12.02
CA GLN A 70 10.69 14.60 11.07
C GLN A 70 11.91 13.87 11.62
N TRP A 71 11.68 12.68 12.14
CA TRP A 71 12.74 11.76 12.53
C TRP A 71 13.45 11.21 11.30
N ASN A 72 14.78 11.32 11.27
CA ASN A 72 15.61 10.61 10.30
C ASN A 72 16.17 9.32 10.92
N ALA A 73 16.67 8.41 10.08
CA ALA A 73 17.18 7.11 10.50
C ALA A 73 18.33 7.22 11.52
N GLU A 74 19.28 8.12 11.32
CA GLU A 74 20.45 8.27 12.21
C GLU A 74 20.04 8.72 13.62
N SER A 75 19.17 9.71 13.74
CA SER A 75 18.66 10.15 15.05
C SER A 75 17.91 9.04 15.78
N LEU A 76 17.18 8.19 15.06
CA LEU A 76 16.47 7.04 15.65
C LEU A 76 17.42 5.92 16.06
N LYS A 77 18.47 5.65 15.27
CA LYS A 77 19.54 4.70 15.64
C LYS A 77 20.23 5.13 16.92
N THR A 78 20.66 6.39 17.00
CA THR A 78 21.29 6.94 18.21
C THR A 78 20.39 6.81 19.43
N LEU A 79 19.11 7.16 19.28
CA LEU A 79 18.15 7.05 20.39
C LEU A 79 17.94 5.58 20.82
N LEU A 80 17.84 4.65 19.87
CA LEU A 80 17.67 3.23 20.15
C LEU A 80 18.91 2.61 20.80
N GLU A 81 20.10 2.98 20.34
CA GLU A 81 21.36 2.58 20.97
C GLU A 81 21.43 3.05 22.42
N GLN A 82 21.17 4.34 22.69
CA GLN A 82 21.15 4.89 24.05
C GLN A 82 20.10 4.20 24.93
N THR A 83 18.92 3.91 24.36
CA THR A 83 17.84 3.17 25.05
C THR A 83 18.31 1.78 25.46
N ILE A 84 19.01 1.07 24.58
CA ILE A 84 19.53 -0.26 24.84
C ILE A 84 20.67 -0.23 25.87
N GLN A 85 21.56 0.77 25.79
CA GLN A 85 22.63 0.98 26.79
C GLN A 85 22.10 1.29 28.19
N SER A 86 20.88 1.84 28.28
CA SER A 86 20.23 2.19 29.55
C SER A 86 19.41 1.02 30.15
N LEU A 87 19.51 -0.19 29.60
CA LEU A 87 18.82 -1.38 30.12
C LEU A 87 19.50 -1.88 31.41
N GLU A 88 19.12 -1.31 32.55
CA GLU A 88 19.63 -1.68 33.87
C GLU A 88 19.12 -3.07 34.31
N GLY A 89 19.78 -4.13 33.88
CA GLY A 89 19.48 -5.53 34.27
C GLY A 89 18.25 -6.16 33.59
N THR A 90 17.50 -5.36 32.81
CA THR A 90 16.35 -5.83 32.04
C THR A 90 16.80 -6.55 30.77
N SER A 91 16.32 -7.77 30.57
CA SER A 91 16.58 -8.52 29.34
C SER A 91 15.58 -8.12 28.25
N VAL A 92 16.06 -7.91 27.02
CA VAL A 92 15.23 -7.54 25.87
C VAL A 92 15.45 -8.52 24.73
N VAL A 93 14.35 -9.00 24.15
CA VAL A 93 14.35 -9.84 22.94
C VAL A 93 13.58 -9.12 21.83
N CYS A 94 14.25 -8.89 20.71
CA CYS A 94 13.71 -8.22 19.54
C CYS A 94 13.48 -9.23 18.41
N PHE A 95 12.28 -9.25 17.83
CA PHE A 95 11.96 -10.04 16.64
C PHE A 95 11.70 -9.12 15.45
N ILE A 96 12.42 -9.30 14.36
CA ILE A 96 12.26 -8.52 13.13
C ILE A 96 12.01 -9.50 11.97
N ASP A 97 10.79 -9.50 11.45
CA ASP A 97 10.33 -10.45 10.41
C ASP A 97 10.38 -9.85 9.01
N ALA A 98 10.65 -10.70 8.01
CA ALA A 98 10.62 -10.43 6.58
C ALA A 98 11.58 -9.33 6.11
N LEU A 99 12.88 -9.46 6.42
CA LEU A 99 13.89 -8.51 5.96
C LEU A 99 13.91 -8.32 4.44
N ASP A 100 13.55 -9.34 3.66
CA ASP A 100 13.47 -9.27 2.20
C ASP A 100 12.33 -8.38 1.65
N GLU A 101 11.44 -7.90 2.52
CA GLU A 101 10.34 -6.99 2.18
C GLU A 101 10.71 -5.50 2.34
N CYS A 102 11.97 -5.19 2.63
CA CYS A 102 12.51 -3.83 2.72
C CYS A 102 13.67 -3.65 1.74
N GLU A 103 13.94 -2.40 1.35
CA GLU A 103 15.03 -2.06 0.43
C GLU A 103 16.38 -2.59 0.93
N GLU A 104 17.10 -3.32 0.06
CA GLU A 104 18.28 -4.09 0.45
C GLU A 104 19.35 -3.23 1.13
N GLU A 105 19.60 -2.02 0.63
CA GLU A 105 20.56 -1.09 1.21
C GLU A 105 20.18 -0.69 2.65
N GLN A 106 18.90 -0.39 2.89
CA GLN A 106 18.40 -0.04 4.22
C GLN A 106 18.52 -1.23 5.18
N VAL A 107 18.25 -2.45 4.71
CA VAL A 107 18.33 -3.66 5.52
C VAL A 107 19.78 -3.97 5.90
N ARG A 108 20.72 -3.84 4.97
CA ARG A 108 22.15 -4.06 5.25
C ARG A 108 22.66 -3.09 6.32
N ASP A 109 22.32 -1.82 6.19
CA ASP A 109 22.61 -0.79 7.17
C ASP A 109 21.99 -1.12 8.55
N MET A 110 20.71 -1.51 8.59
CA MET A 110 20.03 -1.90 9.82
C MET A 110 20.67 -3.11 10.50
N VAL A 111 21.03 -4.14 9.73
CA VAL A 111 21.72 -5.33 10.28
C VAL A 111 23.06 -4.94 10.86
N SER A 112 23.87 -4.13 10.15
CA SER A 112 25.15 -3.63 10.70
C SER A 112 24.98 -2.81 11.97
N PHE A 113 23.93 -2.00 12.06
CA PHE A 113 23.58 -1.28 13.29
C PHE A 113 23.25 -2.25 14.45
N PHE A 114 22.38 -3.25 14.24
CA PHE A 114 22.05 -4.21 15.30
C PHE A 114 23.24 -5.09 15.70
N GLU A 115 24.15 -5.41 14.78
CA GLU A 115 25.43 -6.07 15.12
C GLU A 115 26.25 -5.20 16.07
N HIS A 116 26.44 -3.92 15.73
CA HIS A 116 27.17 -2.97 16.56
C HIS A 116 26.57 -2.84 17.96
N VAL A 117 25.25 -2.61 18.05
CA VAL A 117 24.56 -2.47 19.33
C VAL A 117 24.61 -3.75 20.16
N SER A 118 24.55 -4.92 19.52
CA SER A 118 24.69 -6.21 20.21
C SER A 118 26.10 -6.40 20.80
N GLU A 119 27.15 -5.96 20.09
CA GLU A 119 28.53 -5.98 20.62
C GLU A 119 28.71 -5.05 21.82
N LEU A 120 28.12 -3.84 21.77
CA LEU A 120 28.11 -2.91 22.89
C LEU A 120 27.36 -3.50 24.09
N ALA A 121 26.19 -4.09 23.86
CA ALA A 121 25.39 -4.71 24.91
C ALA A 121 26.18 -5.82 25.62
N VAL A 122 26.86 -6.70 24.88
CA VAL A 122 27.73 -7.73 25.47
C VAL A 122 28.86 -7.12 26.29
N SER A 123 29.49 -6.05 25.80
CA SER A 123 30.59 -5.37 26.48
C SER A 123 30.17 -4.70 27.79
N SER A 124 28.89 -4.31 27.89
CA SER A 124 28.28 -3.67 29.06
C SER A 124 27.46 -4.64 29.94
N ASP A 125 27.56 -5.96 29.72
CA ASP A 125 26.80 -7.00 30.42
C ASP A 125 25.26 -6.82 30.33
N ILE A 126 24.80 -6.27 29.21
CA ILE A 126 23.37 -6.05 28.91
C ILE A 126 22.83 -7.24 28.10
N ARG A 127 21.71 -7.81 28.56
CA ARG A 127 21.04 -8.92 27.89
C ARG A 127 20.12 -8.44 26.77
N PHE A 128 20.69 -8.17 25.60
CA PHE A 128 19.96 -7.80 24.39
C PHE A 128 20.10 -8.88 23.31
N LYS A 129 18.98 -9.38 22.77
CA LYS A 129 18.96 -10.42 21.73
C LYS A 129 18.09 -9.97 20.56
N VAL A 130 18.56 -10.18 19.35
CA VAL A 130 17.81 -9.89 18.12
C VAL A 130 17.67 -11.15 17.30
N CYS A 131 16.46 -11.39 16.77
CA CYS A 131 16.14 -12.49 15.89
C CYS A 131 15.53 -11.94 14.60
N PHE A 132 16.26 -12.14 13.50
CA PHE A 132 15.84 -11.78 12.17
C PHE A 132 15.24 -12.99 11.44
N SER A 133 14.25 -12.75 10.58
CA SER A 133 13.88 -13.69 9.52
C SER A 133 13.88 -13.02 8.16
N SER A 134 14.32 -13.77 7.16
CA SER A 134 14.40 -13.35 5.77
C SER A 134 14.25 -14.57 4.89
N ARG A 135 13.87 -14.38 3.63
CA ARG A 135 14.16 -15.37 2.58
C ARG A 135 15.65 -15.42 2.27
N HIS A 136 16.05 -16.42 1.49
CA HIS A 136 17.43 -16.60 1.01
C HIS A 136 17.97 -15.42 0.17
N TYR A 137 17.08 -14.58 -0.35
CA TYR A 137 17.43 -13.38 -1.09
C TYR A 137 16.67 -12.17 -0.53
N PRO A 138 17.34 -11.03 -0.30
CA PRO A 138 18.78 -10.80 -0.49
C PRO A 138 19.61 -11.54 0.58
N HIS A 139 20.78 -12.05 0.20
CA HIS A 139 21.70 -12.67 1.16
C HIS A 139 22.38 -11.59 2.00
N ILE A 140 22.05 -11.55 3.28
CA ILE A 140 22.59 -10.59 4.25
C ILE A 140 23.49 -11.35 5.22
N THR A 141 24.79 -11.07 5.13
CA THR A 141 25.79 -11.70 6.00
C THR A 141 25.71 -11.10 7.41
N ILE A 142 25.43 -11.94 8.40
CA ILE A 142 25.57 -11.60 9.82
C ILE A 142 26.85 -12.25 10.32
N ARG A 143 27.83 -11.44 10.73
CA ARG A 143 29.17 -11.86 11.15
C ARG A 143 29.15 -12.61 12.46
N LYS A 144 28.30 -12.18 13.40
CA LYS A 144 28.21 -12.72 14.76
C LYS A 144 26.76 -13.05 15.07
N GLY A 145 26.37 -14.29 14.83
CA GLY A 145 25.02 -14.76 15.09
C GLY A 145 24.85 -16.26 14.88
N LEU A 146 23.68 -16.76 15.25
CA LEU A 146 23.23 -18.10 14.89
C LEU A 146 22.37 -17.99 13.63
N ASP A 147 22.71 -18.78 12.62
CA ASP A 147 21.90 -18.91 11.41
C ASP A 147 21.12 -20.23 11.42
N LEU A 148 19.85 -20.17 11.03
CA LEU A 148 18.91 -21.29 11.04
C LEU A 148 18.18 -21.35 9.69
N VAL A 149 18.67 -22.21 8.79
CA VAL A 149 17.97 -22.53 7.54
C VAL A 149 16.86 -23.54 7.83
N LEU A 150 15.61 -23.07 7.87
CA LEU A 150 14.43 -23.87 8.29
C LEU A 150 14.24 -25.14 7.46
N GLU A 151 14.47 -25.07 6.15
CA GLU A 151 14.29 -26.22 5.23
C GLU A 151 15.24 -27.38 5.53
N GLY A 152 16.39 -27.08 6.15
CA GLY A 152 17.39 -28.06 6.57
C GLY A 152 17.22 -28.55 8.01
N GLN A 153 16.28 -28.00 8.79
CA GLN A 153 16.12 -28.39 10.19
C GLN A 153 15.40 -29.73 10.34
N GLU A 154 15.80 -30.47 11.37
CA GLU A 154 15.10 -31.68 11.79
C GLU A 154 13.64 -31.33 12.16
N GLY A 155 12.69 -32.14 11.68
CA GLY A 155 11.26 -31.89 11.87
C GLY A 155 10.56 -31.23 10.68
N HIS A 156 11.24 -30.46 9.82
CA HIS A 156 10.59 -29.78 8.68
C HIS A 156 9.89 -30.76 7.72
N LYS A 157 10.57 -31.86 7.37
CA LYS A 157 9.96 -32.95 6.59
C LYS A 157 8.78 -33.60 7.32
N GLN A 158 8.88 -33.74 8.65
CA GLN A 158 7.83 -34.34 9.46
C GLN A 158 6.59 -33.43 9.51
N ASP A 159 6.77 -32.12 9.55
CA ASP A 159 5.67 -31.14 9.51
C ASP A 159 4.92 -31.18 8.19
N ILE A 160 5.63 -31.28 7.06
CA ILE A 160 5.00 -31.53 5.76
C ILE A 160 4.22 -32.85 5.77
N SER A 161 4.80 -33.92 6.32
CA SER A 161 4.11 -35.22 6.44
C SER A 161 2.85 -35.12 7.28
N ASN A 162 2.90 -34.39 8.40
CA ASN A 162 1.77 -34.17 9.30
C ASN A 162 0.67 -33.37 8.60
N TYR A 163 1.02 -32.30 7.90
CA TYR A 163 0.09 -31.51 7.10
C TYR A 163 -0.57 -32.34 5.99
N LEU A 164 0.19 -33.19 5.29
CA LEU A 164 -0.38 -34.09 4.27
C LEU A 164 -1.31 -35.16 4.84
N LYS A 165 -1.12 -35.56 6.09
CA LYS A 165 -2.05 -36.48 6.76
C LYS A 165 -3.34 -35.78 7.16
N SER A 166 -3.31 -34.51 7.55
CA SER A 166 -4.49 -33.77 7.98
C SER A 166 -5.27 -33.16 6.81
N GLU A 167 -4.58 -32.53 5.85
CA GLU A 167 -5.22 -31.68 4.84
C GLU A 167 -5.44 -32.36 3.49
N LEU A 168 -4.71 -33.43 3.15
CA LEU A 168 -4.94 -34.16 1.90
C LEU A 168 -6.06 -35.20 2.09
N LYS A 169 -7.27 -34.83 1.66
CA LYS A 169 -8.54 -35.53 1.92
C LYS A 169 -8.86 -36.61 0.87
N ILE A 170 -7.88 -37.45 0.54
CA ILE A 170 -7.99 -38.50 -0.49
C ILE A 170 -8.13 -39.92 0.11
N GLY A 171 -8.43 -40.00 1.41
CA GLY A 171 -8.52 -41.26 2.16
C GLY A 171 -7.16 -41.93 2.46
N ASN A 172 -7.21 -43.22 2.82
CA ASN A 172 -6.08 -44.01 3.33
C ASN A 172 -5.72 -45.24 2.48
N SER A 173 -6.16 -45.28 1.22
CA SER A 173 -5.82 -46.39 0.30
C SER A 173 -4.31 -46.47 0.05
N LYS A 174 -3.84 -47.62 -0.49
CA LYS A 174 -2.43 -47.76 -0.91
C LYS A 174 -2.00 -46.68 -1.90
N ILE A 175 -2.90 -46.31 -2.82
CA ILE A 175 -2.67 -45.24 -3.80
C ILE A 175 -2.55 -43.88 -3.10
N ALA A 176 -3.41 -43.61 -2.12
CA ALA A 176 -3.35 -42.38 -1.33
C ALA A 176 -2.03 -42.23 -0.57
N GLN A 177 -1.49 -43.34 0.00
CA GLN A 177 -0.18 -43.31 0.65
C GLN A 177 0.96 -43.08 -0.34
N GLN A 178 0.91 -43.69 -1.53
CA GLN A 178 1.88 -43.41 -2.60
C GLN A 178 1.87 -41.94 -3.03
N ILE A 179 0.69 -41.35 -3.21
CA ILE A 179 0.54 -39.94 -3.55
C ILE A 179 1.16 -39.04 -2.46
N ARG A 180 0.98 -39.36 -1.17
CA ARG A 180 1.57 -38.58 -0.08
C ARG A 180 3.10 -38.61 -0.11
N VAL A 181 3.70 -39.77 -0.37
CA VAL A 181 5.16 -39.91 -0.50
C VAL A 181 5.68 -39.12 -1.71
N GLU A 182 5.10 -39.34 -2.89
CA GLU A 182 5.49 -38.63 -4.12
C GLU A 182 5.34 -37.11 -3.97
N LEU A 183 4.29 -36.64 -3.31
CA LEU A 183 4.07 -35.21 -3.08
C LEU A 183 5.12 -34.62 -2.14
N GLN A 184 5.42 -35.30 -1.04
CA GLN A 184 6.45 -34.87 -0.09
C GLN A 184 7.84 -34.77 -0.75
N GLU A 185 8.20 -35.73 -1.58
CA GLU A 185 9.46 -35.72 -2.34
C GLU A 185 9.49 -34.56 -3.34
N LYS A 186 8.39 -34.34 -4.06
CA LYS A 186 8.28 -33.33 -5.11
C LYS A 186 8.24 -31.90 -4.59
N ALA A 187 7.80 -31.70 -3.35
CA ALA A 187 7.71 -30.38 -2.72
C ALA A 187 9.06 -29.71 -2.47
N LEU A 188 10.18 -30.47 -2.47
CA LEU A 188 11.53 -29.96 -2.19
C LEU A 188 11.63 -29.10 -0.91
N GLY A 189 10.78 -29.36 0.08
CA GLY A 189 10.73 -28.60 1.33
C GLY A 189 9.89 -27.30 1.27
N ILE A 190 9.32 -26.92 0.13
CA ILE A 190 8.57 -25.67 -0.02
C ILE A 190 7.13 -25.84 0.48
N PHE A 191 6.83 -25.36 1.68
CA PHE A 191 5.51 -25.55 2.31
C PHE A 191 4.36 -24.91 1.51
N MET A 192 4.58 -23.74 0.90
CA MET A 192 3.59 -23.08 0.04
C MET A 192 3.20 -23.95 -1.16
N TRP A 193 4.17 -24.63 -1.76
CA TRP A 193 3.91 -25.57 -2.85
C TRP A 193 3.01 -26.72 -2.38
N VAL A 194 3.29 -27.27 -1.19
CA VAL A 194 2.48 -28.35 -0.58
C VAL A 194 1.03 -27.90 -0.41
N VAL A 195 0.78 -26.73 0.18
CA VAL A 195 -0.56 -26.18 0.41
C VAL A 195 -1.34 -26.06 -0.90
N LEU A 196 -0.73 -25.49 -1.94
CA LEU A 196 -1.35 -25.31 -3.25
C LEU A 196 -1.69 -26.65 -3.91
N VAL A 197 -0.75 -27.60 -3.91
CA VAL A 197 -0.94 -28.91 -4.55
C VAL A 197 -1.97 -29.74 -3.81
N VAL A 198 -2.00 -29.69 -2.48
CA VAL A 198 -3.05 -30.32 -1.68
C VAL A 198 -4.43 -29.77 -2.06
N GLY A 199 -4.56 -28.44 -2.20
CA GLY A 199 -5.79 -27.82 -2.67
C GLY A 199 -6.23 -28.29 -4.07
N ILE A 200 -5.29 -28.41 -5.01
CA ILE A 200 -5.55 -28.91 -6.36
C ILE A 200 -6.03 -30.37 -6.33
N LEU A 201 -5.34 -31.24 -5.58
CA LEU A 201 -5.67 -32.67 -5.51
C LEU A 201 -6.99 -32.92 -4.77
N ASN A 202 -7.27 -32.16 -3.71
CA ASN A 202 -8.57 -32.20 -3.02
C ASN A 202 -9.71 -31.84 -3.98
N LYS A 203 -9.57 -30.77 -4.79
CA LYS A 203 -10.59 -30.39 -5.78
C LYS A 203 -10.83 -31.48 -6.83
N GLU A 204 -9.79 -32.15 -7.32
CA GLU A 204 -9.95 -33.27 -8.27
C GLU A 204 -10.58 -34.51 -7.61
N HIS A 205 -10.25 -34.75 -6.34
CA HIS A 205 -10.86 -35.82 -5.55
C HIS A 205 -12.35 -35.57 -5.32
N ASP A 206 -12.74 -34.35 -4.95
CA ASP A 206 -14.14 -33.95 -4.72
C ASP A 206 -14.98 -34.07 -6.01
N ARG A 207 -14.35 -33.99 -7.18
CA ARG A 207 -14.96 -34.27 -8.49
C ARG A 207 -15.06 -35.76 -8.83
N GLY A 208 -14.68 -36.66 -7.91
CA GLY A 208 -14.68 -38.11 -8.10
C GLY A 208 -13.54 -38.65 -8.98
N ARG A 209 -12.55 -37.83 -9.34
CA ARG A 209 -11.49 -38.19 -10.30
C ARG A 209 -10.30 -38.89 -9.64
N ILE A 210 -10.57 -39.86 -8.78
CA ILE A 210 -9.56 -40.55 -7.96
C ILE A 210 -8.46 -41.18 -8.83
N HIS A 211 -8.84 -41.77 -9.98
CA HIS A 211 -7.92 -42.43 -10.90
C HIS A 211 -6.92 -41.47 -11.57
N LEU A 212 -7.21 -40.17 -11.62
CA LEU A 212 -6.34 -39.15 -12.23
C LEU A 212 -5.40 -38.49 -11.22
N LEU A 213 -5.60 -38.64 -9.90
CA LEU A 213 -4.86 -37.88 -8.89
C LEU A 213 -3.34 -38.06 -8.99
N ARG A 214 -2.87 -39.29 -9.16
CA ARG A 214 -1.44 -39.59 -9.28
C ARG A 214 -0.87 -39.03 -10.60
N GLN A 215 -1.63 -39.09 -11.69
CA GLN A 215 -1.21 -38.47 -12.96
C GLN A 215 -1.13 -36.95 -12.80
N ARG A 216 -2.14 -36.33 -12.19
CA ARG A 216 -2.18 -34.89 -11.96
C ARG A 216 -0.98 -34.42 -11.12
N LEU A 217 -0.61 -35.17 -10.08
CA LEU A 217 0.59 -34.88 -9.29
C LEU A 217 1.88 -34.93 -10.14
N LYS A 218 1.97 -35.84 -11.12
CA LYS A 218 3.12 -35.91 -12.02
C LYS A 218 3.22 -34.71 -12.97
N GLU A 219 2.09 -34.22 -13.46
CA GLU A 219 2.02 -33.05 -14.37
C GLU A 219 2.35 -31.74 -13.66
N ILE A 220 2.00 -31.60 -12.38
CA ILE A 220 2.29 -30.41 -11.58
C ILE A 220 3.82 -30.20 -11.52
N PRO A 221 4.37 -29.02 -11.82
CA PRO A 221 5.81 -28.76 -11.72
C PRO A 221 6.27 -28.67 -10.26
N SER A 222 7.50 -29.13 -9.95
CA SER A 222 8.09 -29.01 -8.60
C SER A 222 8.49 -27.57 -8.23
N ASP A 223 8.75 -26.75 -9.25
CA ASP A 223 9.11 -25.34 -9.08
C ASP A 223 7.87 -24.49 -8.78
N LEU A 224 7.95 -23.64 -7.76
CA LEU A 224 6.81 -22.85 -7.28
C LEU A 224 6.33 -21.82 -8.31
N HIS A 225 7.24 -21.19 -9.06
CA HIS A 225 6.88 -20.20 -10.07
C HIS A 225 6.23 -20.85 -11.29
N LYS A 226 6.74 -22.00 -11.72
CA LYS A 226 6.06 -22.84 -12.73
C LYS A 226 4.69 -23.31 -12.25
N LEU A 227 4.53 -23.59 -10.94
CA LEU A 227 3.23 -23.93 -10.37
C LEU A 227 2.25 -22.74 -10.42
N PHE A 228 2.69 -21.53 -10.04
CA PHE A 228 1.85 -20.34 -10.18
C PHE A 228 1.43 -20.13 -11.64
N ARG A 229 2.35 -20.30 -12.58
CA ARG A 229 2.04 -20.27 -14.01
C ARG A 229 0.98 -21.30 -14.38
N ASP A 230 1.16 -22.58 -14.01
CA ASP A 230 0.19 -23.64 -14.28
C ASP A 230 -1.19 -23.29 -13.71
N ILE A 231 -1.27 -22.77 -12.47
CA ILE A 231 -2.53 -22.35 -11.84
C ILE A 231 -3.21 -21.25 -12.66
N LEU A 232 -2.46 -20.22 -13.05
CA LEU A 232 -2.99 -19.06 -13.78
C LEU A 232 -3.42 -19.44 -15.21
N THR A 233 -2.71 -20.35 -15.88
CA THR A 233 -2.97 -20.75 -17.27
C THR A 233 -3.85 -21.99 -17.42
N ARG A 234 -4.20 -22.68 -16.33
CA ARG A 234 -4.88 -23.99 -16.36
C ARG A 234 -6.15 -24.04 -17.20
N ASP A 235 -6.92 -22.96 -17.14
CA ASP A 235 -8.15 -22.77 -17.90
C ASP A 235 -8.36 -21.28 -18.18
N SER A 236 -9.05 -20.98 -19.28
CA SER A 236 -9.35 -19.60 -19.71
C SER A 236 -10.72 -19.12 -19.24
N ARG A 237 -11.36 -19.83 -18.32
CA ARG A 237 -12.65 -19.39 -17.76
C ARG A 237 -12.41 -18.13 -16.93
N ASN A 238 -13.28 -17.14 -17.11
CA ASN A 238 -13.24 -15.87 -16.40
C ASN A 238 -11.85 -15.21 -16.42
N LYS A 239 -11.12 -15.32 -17.55
CA LYS A 239 -9.77 -14.76 -17.69
C LYS A 239 -9.74 -13.27 -17.34
N GLU A 240 -10.75 -12.52 -17.77
CA GLU A 240 -10.86 -11.08 -17.51
C GLU A 240 -11.02 -10.78 -16.02
N GLU A 241 -11.88 -11.53 -15.30
CA GLU A 241 -12.01 -11.42 -13.83
C GLU A 241 -10.68 -11.73 -13.13
N LEU A 242 -9.96 -12.77 -13.58
CA LEU A 242 -8.65 -13.12 -13.02
C LEU A 242 -7.64 -11.99 -13.21
N VAL A 243 -7.55 -11.45 -14.42
CA VAL A 243 -6.65 -10.34 -14.74
C VAL A 243 -6.98 -9.13 -13.86
N LEU A 244 -8.27 -8.73 -13.79
CA LEU A 244 -8.69 -7.60 -12.95
C LEU A 244 -8.41 -7.84 -11.47
N CYS A 245 -8.70 -9.04 -10.96
CA CYS A 245 -8.43 -9.39 -9.57
C CYS A 245 -6.94 -9.23 -9.24
N ILE A 246 -6.05 -9.71 -10.12
CA ILE A 246 -4.61 -9.58 -9.93
C ILE A 246 -4.15 -8.12 -10.07
N GLN A 247 -4.67 -7.38 -11.04
CA GLN A 247 -4.35 -5.96 -11.22
C GLN A 247 -4.75 -5.14 -10.00
N TRP A 248 -5.94 -5.38 -9.44
CA TRP A 248 -6.40 -4.69 -8.24
C TRP A 248 -5.54 -5.01 -7.02
N VAL A 249 -5.15 -6.27 -6.83
CA VAL A 249 -4.31 -6.65 -5.68
C VAL A 249 -2.88 -6.11 -5.83
N LEU A 250 -2.36 -5.95 -7.06
CA LEU A 250 -1.02 -5.41 -7.32
C LEU A 250 -0.93 -3.89 -7.32
N PHE A 251 -1.89 -3.20 -7.96
CA PHE A 251 -1.76 -1.80 -8.36
C PHE A 251 -2.76 -0.86 -7.70
N ALA A 252 -3.62 -1.35 -6.80
CA ALA A 252 -4.43 -0.46 -5.98
C ALA A 252 -3.52 0.46 -5.15
N LYS A 253 -3.89 1.75 -5.04
CA LYS A 253 -3.16 2.73 -4.22
C LYS A 253 -3.12 2.31 -2.74
N LYS A 254 -4.15 1.60 -2.30
CA LYS A 254 -4.24 0.96 -0.98
C LYS A 254 -4.96 -0.39 -1.14
N PRO A 255 -4.61 -1.42 -0.35
CA PRO A 255 -5.30 -2.71 -0.39
C PRO A 255 -6.82 -2.55 -0.22
N LEU A 256 -7.60 -3.23 -1.05
CA LEU A 256 -9.06 -3.15 -1.03
C LEU A 256 -9.66 -4.09 0.03
N SER A 257 -10.81 -3.72 0.59
CA SER A 257 -11.66 -4.69 1.32
C SER A 257 -12.24 -5.73 0.36
N PRO A 258 -12.76 -6.87 0.85
CA PRO A 258 -13.43 -7.85 -0.01
C PRO A 258 -14.59 -7.25 -0.81
N GLU A 259 -15.41 -6.43 -0.16
CA GLU A 259 -16.57 -5.77 -0.76
C GLU A 259 -16.11 -4.78 -1.84
N GLN A 260 -15.07 -3.98 -1.54
CA GLN A 260 -14.45 -3.08 -2.51
C GLN A 260 -13.92 -3.83 -3.73
N LEU A 261 -13.17 -4.91 -3.54
CA LEU A 261 -12.59 -5.67 -4.65
C LEU A 261 -13.67 -6.32 -5.52
N TYR A 262 -14.72 -6.87 -4.90
CA TYR A 262 -15.84 -7.45 -5.64
C TYR A 262 -16.45 -6.43 -6.60
N PHE A 263 -16.89 -5.28 -6.10
CA PHE A 263 -17.50 -4.25 -6.92
C PHE A 263 -16.51 -3.62 -7.91
N ALA A 264 -15.23 -3.53 -7.56
CA ALA A 264 -14.20 -3.04 -8.46
C ALA A 264 -13.98 -3.96 -9.67
N ILE A 265 -14.09 -5.29 -9.50
CA ILE A 265 -14.02 -6.25 -10.60
C ILE A 265 -15.30 -6.18 -11.45
N ILE A 266 -16.49 -6.21 -10.83
CA ILE A 266 -17.76 -6.13 -11.56
C ILE A 266 -17.85 -4.86 -12.40
N SER A 267 -17.35 -3.72 -11.89
CA SER A 267 -17.29 -2.45 -12.64
C SER A 267 -16.44 -2.50 -13.91
N GLY A 268 -15.50 -3.44 -13.99
CA GLY A 268 -14.66 -3.65 -15.16
C GLY A 268 -15.21 -4.67 -16.15
N ILE A 269 -15.97 -5.67 -15.68
CA ILE A 269 -16.50 -6.77 -16.52
C ILE A 269 -17.93 -6.49 -16.98
N GLU A 270 -18.80 -6.08 -16.07
CA GLU A 270 -20.23 -5.88 -16.30
C GLU A 270 -20.65 -4.51 -15.74
N PRO A 271 -20.18 -3.39 -16.32
CA PRO A 271 -20.45 -2.05 -15.79
C PRO A 271 -21.95 -1.73 -15.68
N ASP A 272 -22.77 -2.27 -16.58
CA ASP A 272 -24.23 -2.09 -16.57
C ASP A 272 -24.93 -2.87 -15.42
N ALA A 273 -24.27 -3.86 -14.84
CA ALA A 273 -24.79 -4.63 -13.70
C ALA A 273 -24.49 -3.97 -12.35
N VAL A 274 -23.62 -2.95 -12.33
CA VAL A 274 -23.26 -2.24 -11.09
C VAL A 274 -24.45 -1.42 -10.59
N SER A 275 -24.89 -1.74 -9.38
CA SER A 275 -25.99 -1.08 -8.69
C SER A 275 -25.69 -0.94 -7.19
N GLU A 276 -26.68 -0.45 -6.43
CA GLU A 276 -26.64 -0.46 -4.97
C GLU A 276 -26.35 -1.87 -4.44
N TRP A 277 -25.46 -1.98 -3.45
CA TRP A 277 -25.17 -3.25 -2.81
C TRP A 277 -26.35 -3.74 -1.97
N ASP A 278 -27.02 -4.78 -2.45
CA ASP A 278 -27.92 -5.59 -1.66
C ASP A 278 -27.11 -6.63 -0.86
N SER A 279 -26.95 -6.40 0.45
CA SER A 279 -26.20 -7.30 1.33
C SER A 279 -26.92 -8.62 1.63
N ASP A 280 -28.23 -8.69 1.39
CA ASP A 280 -29.03 -9.90 1.61
C ASP A 280 -28.85 -10.87 0.43
N GLU A 281 -28.76 -10.35 -0.81
CA GLU A 281 -28.43 -11.15 -1.99
C GLU A 281 -26.92 -11.42 -2.13
N ILE A 282 -26.10 -10.38 -2.02
CA ILE A 282 -24.64 -10.45 -2.17
C ILE A 282 -23.99 -10.48 -0.79
N THR A 283 -24.08 -11.65 -0.15
CA THR A 283 -23.55 -11.87 1.20
C THR A 283 -22.02 -11.92 1.24
N SER A 284 -21.43 -11.80 2.44
CA SER A 284 -19.97 -11.92 2.62
C SER A 284 -19.42 -13.26 2.12
N GLU A 285 -20.17 -14.34 2.24
CA GLU A 285 -19.80 -15.68 1.75
C GLU A 285 -19.81 -15.76 0.22
N VAL A 286 -20.74 -15.08 -0.43
CA VAL A 286 -20.77 -14.94 -1.90
C VAL A 286 -19.53 -14.18 -2.38
N ILE A 287 -19.22 -13.03 -1.76
CA ILE A 287 -18.04 -12.22 -2.08
C ILE A 287 -16.74 -13.01 -1.88
N LYS A 288 -16.58 -13.70 -0.75
CA LYS A 288 -15.40 -14.56 -0.49
C LYS A 288 -15.22 -15.62 -1.57
N ARG A 289 -16.31 -16.28 -1.97
CA ARG A 289 -16.28 -17.32 -3.00
C ARG A 289 -15.96 -16.74 -4.38
N PHE A 290 -16.52 -15.58 -4.72
CA PHE A 290 -16.21 -14.86 -5.96
C PHE A 290 -14.72 -14.54 -6.03
N ILE A 291 -14.18 -13.85 -5.02
CA ILE A 291 -12.75 -13.48 -5.00
C ILE A 291 -11.85 -14.71 -5.09
N LEU A 292 -12.18 -15.78 -4.34
CA LEU A 292 -11.41 -17.02 -4.38
C LEU A 292 -11.41 -17.67 -5.78
N ASP A 293 -12.53 -17.61 -6.49
CA ASP A 293 -12.66 -18.15 -7.84
C ASP A 293 -11.94 -17.26 -8.87
N SER A 294 -12.20 -15.95 -8.86
CA SER A 294 -11.55 -14.97 -9.73
C SER A 294 -10.04 -14.98 -9.54
N SER A 295 -9.52 -15.12 -8.32
CA SER A 295 -8.08 -15.18 -8.04
C SER A 295 -7.46 -16.56 -8.27
N LYS A 296 -8.26 -17.58 -8.62
CA LYS A 296 -7.87 -19.01 -8.65
C LYS A 296 -7.25 -19.52 -7.36
N GLY A 297 -7.62 -18.95 -6.22
CA GLY A 297 -7.08 -19.29 -4.89
C GLY A 297 -5.73 -18.68 -4.54
N LEU A 298 -5.23 -17.71 -5.33
CA LEU A 298 -3.97 -17.01 -5.05
C LEU A 298 -4.12 -15.79 -4.14
N THR A 299 -5.34 -15.42 -3.73
CA THR A 299 -5.57 -14.37 -2.74
C THR A 299 -6.22 -14.91 -1.47
N ASP A 300 -6.00 -14.20 -0.37
CA ASP A 300 -6.60 -14.44 0.94
C ASP A 300 -7.16 -13.12 1.51
N ILE A 301 -8.03 -13.24 2.50
CA ILE A 301 -8.64 -12.12 3.22
C ILE A 301 -8.05 -12.07 4.62
N THR A 302 -7.47 -10.92 4.99
CA THR A 302 -6.86 -10.74 6.30
C THR A 302 -7.88 -10.88 7.44
N THR A 303 -7.41 -11.37 8.59
CA THR A 303 -8.22 -11.59 9.80
C THR A 303 -8.27 -10.36 10.73
N SER A 304 -7.72 -9.22 10.31
CA SER A 304 -7.72 -7.98 11.09
C SER A 304 -9.11 -7.34 11.11
N ARG A 305 -9.30 -6.35 12.01
CA ARG A 305 -10.55 -5.56 12.09
C ARG A 305 -10.93 -4.93 10.75
N HIS A 306 -9.92 -4.50 9.99
CA HIS A 306 -10.09 -3.97 8.64
C HIS A 306 -9.62 -5.02 7.64
N ARG A 307 -10.53 -5.92 7.26
CA ARG A 307 -10.26 -6.99 6.31
C ARG A 307 -9.80 -6.42 4.98
N ARG A 308 -8.68 -6.93 4.47
CA ARG A 308 -8.10 -6.56 3.18
C ARG A 308 -7.85 -7.82 2.36
N VAL A 309 -7.96 -7.70 1.05
CA VAL A 309 -7.58 -8.77 0.13
C VAL A 309 -6.10 -8.62 -0.22
N GLN A 310 -5.37 -9.72 -0.17
CA GLN A 310 -3.94 -9.76 -0.46
C GLN A 310 -3.57 -11.10 -1.09
N PHE A 311 -2.39 -11.23 -1.72
CA PHE A 311 -1.90 -12.54 -2.12
C PHE A 311 -1.68 -13.46 -0.92
N ILE A 312 -1.92 -14.77 -1.11
CA ILE A 312 -1.67 -15.82 -0.10
C ILE A 312 -0.22 -15.85 0.39
N HIS A 313 0.71 -15.38 -0.46
CA HIS A 313 2.13 -15.32 -0.17
C HIS A 313 2.82 -14.29 -1.05
N GLU A 314 3.89 -13.69 -0.54
CA GLU A 314 4.65 -12.67 -1.25
C GLU A 314 5.37 -13.25 -2.50
N SER A 315 5.67 -14.56 -2.54
CA SER A 315 6.21 -15.22 -3.76
C SER A 315 5.27 -15.16 -4.97
N VAL A 316 3.96 -14.99 -4.76
CA VAL A 316 3.02 -14.77 -5.87
C VAL A 316 3.31 -13.43 -6.54
N GLN A 317 3.49 -12.38 -5.74
CA GLN A 317 3.80 -11.05 -6.22
C GLN A 317 5.18 -11.01 -6.91
N ASP A 318 6.19 -11.67 -6.33
CA ASP A 318 7.51 -11.80 -6.94
C ASP A 318 7.44 -12.45 -8.33
N PHE A 319 6.71 -13.56 -8.45
CA PHE A 319 6.49 -14.23 -9.74
C PHE A 319 5.84 -13.30 -10.76
N LEU A 320 4.82 -12.55 -10.34
CA LEU A 320 4.07 -11.66 -11.22
C LEU A 320 4.89 -10.45 -11.69
N LEU A 321 5.66 -9.83 -10.79
CA LEU A 321 6.38 -8.57 -11.04
C LEU A 321 7.85 -8.75 -11.48
N LYS A 322 8.63 -9.60 -10.81
CA LYS A 322 10.09 -9.68 -10.99
C LYS A 322 10.51 -10.60 -12.13
N GLU A 323 9.74 -11.64 -12.43
CA GLU A 323 10.15 -12.69 -13.39
C GLU A 323 9.48 -12.59 -14.77
N LYS A 324 8.93 -11.43 -15.13
CA LYS A 324 8.11 -11.27 -16.34
C LYS A 324 6.91 -12.24 -16.39
N GLY A 325 6.51 -12.82 -15.25
CA GLY A 325 5.45 -13.83 -15.19
C GLY A 325 4.15 -13.33 -15.81
N LEU A 326 3.77 -12.08 -15.52
CA LEU A 326 2.62 -11.43 -16.14
C LEU A 326 2.78 -11.21 -17.64
N SER A 327 3.94 -10.74 -18.10
CA SER A 327 4.19 -10.50 -19.54
C SER A 327 4.25 -11.79 -20.36
N ASP A 328 4.67 -12.89 -19.74
CA ASP A 328 4.68 -14.20 -20.39
C ASP A 328 3.28 -14.83 -20.46
N ILE A 329 2.46 -14.63 -19.41
CA ILE A 329 1.10 -15.20 -19.33
C ILE A 329 0.10 -14.36 -20.14
N TRP A 330 0.24 -13.04 -20.09
CA TRP A 330 -0.59 -12.05 -20.78
C TRP A 330 0.29 -11.10 -21.61
N PRO A 331 0.75 -11.55 -22.79
CA PRO A 331 1.60 -10.74 -23.66
C PRO A 331 0.97 -9.42 -24.10
N GLU A 332 -0.36 -9.31 -24.05
CA GLU A 332 -1.12 -8.08 -24.28
C GLU A 332 -0.82 -6.99 -23.23
N LEU A 333 -0.31 -7.36 -22.05
CA LEU A 333 0.06 -6.46 -20.95
C LEU A 333 1.57 -6.14 -20.92
N ARG A 334 2.21 -5.92 -22.08
CA ARG A 334 3.66 -5.58 -22.12
C ARG A 334 4.00 -4.33 -21.30
N ASN A 335 3.15 -3.30 -21.39
CA ASN A 335 3.17 -2.18 -20.46
C ASN A 335 2.23 -2.47 -19.30
N LEU A 336 2.66 -3.38 -18.43
CA LEU A 336 1.80 -3.90 -17.36
C LEU A 336 1.29 -2.77 -16.47
N GLN A 337 2.17 -1.90 -15.99
CA GLN A 337 1.79 -0.83 -15.08
C GLN A 337 0.82 0.15 -15.74
N GLY A 338 1.15 0.67 -16.94
CA GLY A 338 0.31 1.62 -17.65
C GLY A 338 -1.07 1.05 -18.01
N HIS A 339 -1.13 -0.16 -18.57
CA HIS A 339 -2.41 -0.79 -18.91
C HIS A 339 -3.23 -1.15 -17.68
N SER A 340 -2.59 -1.62 -16.60
CA SER A 340 -3.30 -1.93 -15.36
C SER A 340 -3.89 -0.67 -14.75
N HIS A 341 -3.11 0.40 -14.58
CA HIS A 341 -3.63 1.65 -14.04
C HIS A 341 -4.73 2.26 -14.94
N ASN A 342 -4.64 2.17 -16.27
CA ASN A 342 -5.72 2.59 -17.16
C ASN A 342 -7.01 1.76 -16.96
N GLN A 343 -6.88 0.45 -16.76
CA GLN A 343 -8.01 -0.43 -16.49
C GLN A 343 -8.64 -0.16 -15.10
N LEU A 344 -7.80 0.02 -14.06
CA LEU A 344 -8.28 0.38 -12.71
C LEU A 344 -9.02 1.71 -12.73
N LYS A 345 -8.48 2.70 -13.45
CA LYS A 345 -9.16 3.99 -13.70
C LYS A 345 -10.51 3.80 -14.37
N GLN A 346 -10.62 2.93 -15.37
CA GLN A 346 -11.89 2.67 -16.05
C GLN A 346 -12.92 2.05 -15.09
N CYS A 347 -12.50 1.11 -14.24
CA CYS A 347 -13.37 0.53 -13.22
C CYS A 347 -13.86 1.59 -12.21
N CYS A 348 -12.96 2.46 -11.73
CA CYS A 348 -13.35 3.59 -10.86
C CYS A 348 -14.34 4.51 -11.57
N PHE A 349 -14.06 4.88 -12.81
CA PHE A 349 -14.90 5.76 -13.61
C PHE A 349 -16.30 5.18 -13.81
N ASN A 350 -16.40 3.89 -14.17
CA ASN A 350 -17.67 3.20 -14.36
C ASN A 350 -18.49 3.20 -13.06
N TYR A 351 -17.87 2.84 -11.93
CA TYR A 351 -18.56 2.82 -10.62
C TYR A 351 -19.04 4.21 -10.18
N MET A 352 -18.28 5.26 -10.50
CA MET A 352 -18.72 6.63 -10.25
C MET A 352 -19.97 7.02 -11.05
N GLN A 353 -20.29 6.37 -12.18
CA GLN A 353 -21.47 6.67 -12.98
C GLN A 353 -22.77 6.07 -12.41
N THR A 354 -22.70 5.14 -11.45
CA THR A 354 -23.87 4.54 -10.81
C THR A 354 -24.78 5.61 -10.19
N ASP A 355 -26.10 5.39 -10.18
CA ASP A 355 -27.07 6.40 -9.70
C ASP A 355 -27.13 6.53 -8.16
N VAL A 356 -26.01 6.95 -7.58
CA VAL A 356 -25.80 7.14 -6.13
C VAL A 356 -26.75 8.19 -5.57
N PHE A 357 -26.99 9.28 -6.29
CA PHE A 357 -27.82 10.39 -5.76
C PHE A 357 -29.28 9.99 -5.60
N THR A 358 -29.86 9.27 -6.58
CA THR A 358 -31.22 8.74 -6.44
C THR A 358 -31.30 7.69 -5.33
N ALA A 359 -30.33 6.75 -5.28
CA ALA A 359 -30.31 5.68 -4.27
C ALA A 359 -30.16 6.18 -2.82
N LEU A 360 -29.50 7.34 -2.64
CA LEU A 360 -29.31 8.00 -1.35
C LEU A 360 -30.35 9.09 -1.07
N ASN A 361 -31.32 9.31 -1.96
CA ASN A 361 -32.32 10.40 -1.89
C ASN A 361 -31.68 11.80 -1.74
N ILE A 362 -30.54 12.04 -2.42
CA ILE A 362 -29.86 13.33 -2.42
C ILE A 362 -30.49 14.20 -3.50
N SER A 363 -31.28 15.20 -3.10
CA SER A 363 -31.90 16.16 -4.01
C SER A 363 -30.91 17.24 -4.48
N GLY A 364 -30.35 17.06 -5.67
CA GLY A 364 -29.66 18.11 -6.45
C GLY A 364 -28.24 18.46 -5.97
N ASN A 365 -28.13 19.11 -4.81
CA ASN A 365 -26.85 19.45 -4.18
C ASN A 365 -26.77 18.77 -2.81
N LEU A 366 -25.56 18.40 -2.37
CA LEU A 366 -25.29 18.19 -0.95
C LEU A 366 -25.82 19.44 -0.23
N PRO A 367 -26.71 19.32 0.77
CA PRO A 367 -27.33 20.50 1.34
C PRO A 367 -26.23 21.35 1.97
N GLU A 368 -25.98 22.54 1.40
CA GLU A 368 -25.01 23.51 1.92
C GLU A 368 -25.33 23.87 3.40
N ASP A 369 -26.58 23.61 3.83
CA ASP A 369 -27.12 23.78 5.18
C ASP A 369 -27.43 22.47 5.94
N SER A 370 -26.95 21.30 5.49
CA SER A 370 -27.21 20.05 6.22
C SER A 370 -26.41 20.01 7.53
N SER A 371 -27.04 19.58 8.61
CA SER A 371 -26.34 19.46 9.88
C SER A 371 -25.18 18.46 9.75
N ARG A 372 -24.08 18.66 10.49
CA ARG A 372 -22.93 17.73 10.48
C ARG A 372 -23.32 16.28 10.76
N SER A 373 -24.40 16.06 11.51
CA SER A 373 -24.96 14.74 11.80
C SER A 373 -25.57 14.10 10.55
N ASP A 374 -26.28 14.87 9.74
CA ASP A 374 -26.93 14.39 8.50
C ASP A 374 -25.88 14.03 7.44
N ALA A 375 -24.84 14.85 7.28
CA ALA A 375 -23.73 14.56 6.37
C ALA A 375 -22.95 13.30 6.79
N ALA A 376 -22.75 13.07 8.09
CA ALA A 376 -22.11 11.85 8.59
C ALA A 376 -22.95 10.59 8.37
N ALA A 377 -24.27 10.69 8.55
CA ALA A 377 -25.20 9.60 8.26
C ALA A 377 -25.24 9.26 6.76
N LEU A 378 -25.27 10.28 5.89
CA LEU A 378 -25.20 10.12 4.44
C LEU A 378 -23.89 9.46 3.99
N ARG A 379 -22.74 9.88 4.52
CA ARG A 379 -21.44 9.23 4.27
C ARG A 379 -21.47 7.75 4.62
N LYS A 380 -21.95 7.44 5.83
CA LYS A 380 -22.04 6.06 6.30
C LYS A 380 -22.94 5.23 5.38
N LEU A 381 -24.10 5.76 5.01
CA LEU A 381 -25.02 5.10 4.10
C LEU A 381 -24.40 4.89 2.70
N ALA A 382 -23.65 5.87 2.19
CA ALA A 382 -22.92 5.76 0.93
C ALA A 382 -21.86 4.65 0.98
N THR A 383 -21.09 4.55 2.06
CA THR A 383 -20.11 3.47 2.25
C THR A 383 -20.78 2.10 2.41
N GLU A 384 -21.95 2.03 3.02
CA GLU A 384 -22.72 0.78 3.20
C GLU A 384 -23.37 0.32 1.89
N LYS A 385 -23.95 1.23 1.11
CA LYS A 385 -24.63 0.91 -0.16
C LYS A 385 -23.69 0.85 -1.37
N PHE A 386 -22.57 1.56 -1.32
CA PHE A 386 -21.61 1.64 -2.41
C PHE A 386 -20.16 1.48 -1.91
N PRO A 387 -19.76 0.26 -1.47
CA PRO A 387 -18.48 0.02 -0.80
C PRO A 387 -17.24 0.51 -1.54
N PHE A 388 -17.27 0.48 -2.87
CA PHE A 388 -16.14 0.86 -3.73
C PHE A 388 -16.10 2.37 -4.06
N LEU A 389 -17.14 3.13 -3.74
CA LEU A 389 -17.33 4.50 -4.25
C LEU A 389 -16.26 5.45 -3.74
N GLU A 390 -15.99 5.43 -2.44
CA GLU A 390 -14.97 6.30 -1.83
C GLU A 390 -13.60 6.06 -2.46
N TYR A 391 -13.20 4.80 -2.60
CA TYR A 391 -11.94 4.45 -3.25
C TYR A 391 -11.95 4.93 -4.71
N ALA A 392 -13.03 4.67 -5.46
CA ALA A 392 -13.13 5.03 -6.86
C ALA A 392 -12.97 6.54 -7.07
N VAL A 393 -13.70 7.35 -6.31
CA VAL A 393 -13.69 8.82 -6.38
C VAL A 393 -12.31 9.37 -6.03
N GLN A 394 -11.73 8.94 -4.90
CA GLN A 394 -10.45 9.45 -4.42
C GLN A 394 -9.25 9.02 -5.29
N ASN A 395 -9.39 7.95 -6.10
CA ASN A 395 -8.26 7.34 -6.81
C ASN A 395 -8.40 7.27 -8.34
N VAL A 396 -9.52 7.71 -8.92
CA VAL A 396 -9.69 7.73 -10.38
C VAL A 396 -8.61 8.57 -11.08
N LEU A 397 -8.31 9.77 -10.56
CA LEU A 397 -7.26 10.65 -11.08
C LEU A 397 -5.85 10.10 -10.80
N HIS A 398 -5.65 9.43 -9.66
CA HIS A 398 -4.39 8.74 -9.36
C HIS A 398 -4.08 7.64 -10.39
N HIS A 399 -5.05 6.78 -10.66
CA HIS A 399 -4.88 5.71 -11.65
C HIS A 399 -4.69 6.29 -13.07
N ALA A 400 -5.38 7.37 -13.43
CA ALA A 400 -5.13 8.08 -14.67
C ALA A 400 -3.69 8.64 -14.74
N ASP A 401 -3.22 9.31 -13.68
CA ASP A 401 -1.89 9.93 -13.66
C ASP A 401 -0.76 8.93 -13.82
N VAL A 402 -0.82 7.81 -13.07
CA VAL A 402 0.18 6.75 -13.20
C VAL A 402 0.12 6.09 -14.58
N ALA A 403 -1.08 5.95 -15.18
CA ALA A 403 -1.21 5.42 -16.53
C ALA A 403 -0.54 6.35 -17.58
N GLU A 404 -0.76 7.67 -17.48
CA GLU A 404 -0.11 8.66 -18.33
C GLU A 404 1.41 8.63 -18.17
N GLY A 405 1.90 8.68 -16.92
CA GLY A 405 3.33 8.60 -16.61
C GLY A 405 3.98 7.29 -17.04
N SER A 406 3.19 6.23 -17.20
CA SER A 406 3.62 4.92 -17.71
C SER A 406 3.44 4.77 -19.23
N GLY A 407 3.08 5.82 -19.97
CA GLY A 407 2.99 5.80 -21.44
C GLY A 407 1.66 5.34 -22.01
N VAL A 408 0.56 5.32 -21.23
CA VAL A 408 -0.81 5.11 -21.72
C VAL A 408 -1.59 6.42 -21.65
N SER A 409 -1.75 7.06 -22.80
CA SER A 409 -2.31 8.43 -22.85
C SER A 409 -3.72 8.54 -22.25
N GLN A 410 -3.91 9.55 -21.41
CA GLN A 410 -5.16 9.92 -20.75
C GLN A 410 -5.77 11.22 -21.29
N HIS A 411 -5.26 11.75 -22.42
CA HIS A 411 -5.72 13.02 -22.98
C HIS A 411 -7.25 13.07 -23.18
N ASN A 412 -7.83 12.04 -23.80
CA ASN A 412 -9.28 11.96 -24.03
C ASN A 412 -10.07 11.85 -22.72
N PHE A 413 -9.54 11.11 -21.74
CA PHE A 413 -10.17 10.98 -20.43
C PHE A 413 -10.20 12.32 -19.70
N LEU A 414 -9.09 13.08 -19.73
CA LEU A 414 -8.99 14.38 -19.10
C LEU A 414 -9.98 15.40 -19.69
N GLN A 415 -10.16 15.38 -21.02
CA GLN A 415 -11.12 16.26 -21.71
C GLN A 415 -12.59 15.94 -21.38
N THR A 416 -12.89 14.67 -21.13
CA THR A 416 -14.26 14.18 -20.90
C THR A 416 -14.55 13.90 -19.42
N PHE A 417 -13.63 14.29 -18.53
CA PHE A 417 -13.75 14.02 -17.10
C PHE A 417 -15.00 14.71 -16.53
N PRO A 418 -15.91 13.98 -15.86
CA PRO A 418 -17.19 14.49 -15.38
C PRO A 418 -16.98 15.26 -14.07
N ARG A 419 -16.29 16.40 -14.17
CA ARG A 419 -15.82 17.20 -13.04
C ARG A 419 -16.90 17.55 -12.03
N THR A 420 -18.06 18.04 -12.49
CA THR A 420 -19.18 18.41 -11.60
C THR A 420 -19.65 17.22 -10.76
N ARG A 421 -19.76 16.05 -11.39
CA ARG A 421 -20.16 14.82 -10.71
C ARG A 421 -19.08 14.35 -9.73
N TRP A 422 -17.81 14.41 -10.14
CA TRP A 422 -16.69 14.05 -9.26
C TRP A 422 -16.67 14.95 -8.01
N ILE A 423 -16.82 16.28 -8.16
CA ILE A 423 -16.86 17.22 -7.02
C ILE A 423 -17.99 16.85 -6.05
N GLN A 424 -19.19 16.56 -6.55
CA GLN A 424 -20.32 16.17 -5.70
C GLN A 424 -20.04 14.88 -4.93
N LEU A 425 -19.40 13.90 -5.56
CA LEU A 425 -19.04 12.63 -4.94
C LEU A 425 -17.84 12.76 -3.99
N ASP A 426 -16.86 13.61 -4.28
CA ASP A 426 -15.70 13.81 -3.42
C ASP A 426 -16.11 14.55 -2.14
N ASN A 427 -16.90 15.63 -2.30
CA ASN A 427 -17.52 16.34 -1.19
C ASN A 427 -18.43 15.46 -0.33
N LEU A 428 -19.05 14.42 -0.90
CA LEU A 428 -19.85 13.46 -0.13
C LEU A 428 -18.96 12.79 0.92
N PHE A 429 -17.71 12.44 0.61
CA PHE A 429 -16.79 11.76 1.55
C PHE A 429 -15.91 12.71 2.36
N GLU A 430 -15.85 14.00 2.05
CA GLU A 430 -15.12 14.97 2.86
C GLU A 430 -15.80 15.22 4.22
N THR A 431 -14.99 15.22 5.27
CA THR A 431 -15.42 15.36 6.67
C THR A 431 -15.35 16.79 7.18
N ARG A 432 -14.52 17.63 6.53
CA ARG A 432 -14.26 19.01 6.90
C ARG A 432 -14.79 19.93 5.81
N GLU A 433 -15.80 20.73 6.14
CA GLU A 433 -16.38 21.75 5.24
C GLU A 433 -15.33 22.62 4.56
N VAL A 434 -14.26 23.01 5.27
CA VAL A 434 -13.17 23.85 4.73
C VAL A 434 -12.33 23.19 3.62
N ARG A 435 -12.48 21.88 3.42
CA ARG A 435 -11.80 21.09 2.40
C ARG A 435 -12.71 20.68 1.25
N MET A 436 -14.01 21.01 1.33
CA MET A 436 -14.92 20.76 0.23
C MET A 436 -14.61 21.70 -0.93
N HIS A 437 -14.60 21.17 -2.15
CA HIS A 437 -14.39 21.97 -3.35
C HIS A 437 -15.68 22.67 -3.77
N THR A 438 -15.55 23.85 -4.38
CA THR A 438 -16.68 24.53 -4.98
C THR A 438 -17.08 23.90 -6.32
N LYS A 439 -18.28 24.22 -6.82
CA LYS A 439 -18.81 23.69 -8.09
C LYS A 439 -18.00 24.13 -9.32
N ASN A 440 -17.21 25.19 -9.19
CA ASN A 440 -16.46 25.81 -10.28
C ASN A 440 -14.97 25.46 -10.29
N MET A 441 -14.49 24.69 -9.30
CA MET A 441 -13.10 24.25 -9.16
C MET A 441 -12.51 23.80 -10.50
N SER A 442 -11.32 24.27 -10.85
CA SER A 442 -10.67 23.89 -12.10
C SER A 442 -10.03 22.51 -12.00
N LEU A 443 -10.02 21.76 -13.10
CA LEU A 443 -9.34 20.46 -13.10
C LEU A 443 -7.85 20.61 -12.73
N LEU A 444 -7.21 21.73 -13.11
CA LEU A 444 -5.82 21.99 -12.79
C LEU A 444 -5.58 22.14 -11.27
N TYR A 445 -6.57 22.69 -10.54
CA TYR A 445 -6.53 22.82 -9.09
C TYR A 445 -6.39 21.47 -8.40
N VAL A 446 -7.30 20.53 -8.69
CA VAL A 446 -7.27 19.18 -8.10
C VAL A 446 -6.03 18.39 -8.53
N LEU A 447 -5.57 18.57 -9.78
CA LEU A 447 -4.32 17.93 -10.22
C LEU A 447 -3.11 18.44 -9.42
N GLY A 448 -3.07 19.73 -9.10
CA GLY A 448 -2.06 20.32 -8.22
C GLY A 448 -2.16 19.82 -6.78
N GLU A 449 -3.38 19.84 -6.21
CA GLU A 449 -3.65 19.43 -4.84
C GLU A 449 -3.22 17.99 -4.54
N HIS A 450 -3.40 17.08 -5.49
CA HIS A 450 -3.12 15.65 -5.32
C HIS A 450 -1.82 15.15 -5.97
N SER A 451 -0.93 16.06 -6.40
CA SER A 451 0.34 15.75 -7.09
C SER A 451 0.21 14.91 -8.37
N MET A 452 -0.80 15.21 -9.19
CA MET A 452 -1.07 14.55 -10.48
C MET A 452 -0.27 15.21 -11.62
N SER A 453 1.05 15.17 -11.49
CA SER A 453 1.97 15.90 -12.38
C SER A 453 1.94 15.40 -13.84
N ASN A 454 1.63 14.14 -14.11
CA ASN A 454 1.59 13.61 -15.47
C ASN A 454 0.34 14.08 -16.20
N LEU A 455 -0.82 14.09 -15.53
CA LEU A 455 -2.04 14.68 -16.08
C LEU A 455 -1.93 16.19 -16.23
N ALA A 456 -1.28 16.87 -15.29
CA ALA A 456 -1.07 18.32 -15.37
C ALA A 456 -0.33 18.73 -16.65
N LYS A 457 0.63 17.92 -17.12
CA LYS A 457 1.35 18.14 -18.39
C LYS A 457 0.46 18.07 -19.63
N LEU A 458 -0.67 17.35 -19.56
CA LEU A 458 -1.62 17.23 -20.67
C LEU A 458 -2.62 18.39 -20.72
N HIS A 459 -2.69 19.21 -19.67
CA HIS A 459 -3.65 20.28 -19.58
C HIS A 459 -3.30 21.38 -20.60
N PRO A 460 -4.25 21.78 -21.49
CA PRO A 460 -3.95 22.63 -22.63
C PRO A 460 -3.72 24.11 -22.29
N SER A 461 -3.96 24.54 -21.04
CA SER A 461 -3.91 25.95 -20.67
C SER A 461 -2.64 26.33 -19.93
N ASP A 462 -1.84 27.13 -20.62
CA ASP A 462 -0.50 27.57 -20.27
C ASP A 462 -0.42 28.60 -19.11
N LEU A 463 -1.51 29.31 -18.81
CA LEU A 463 -1.55 30.33 -17.74
C LEU A 463 -2.59 30.04 -16.64
N SER A 464 -3.43 29.01 -16.81
CA SER A 464 -4.51 28.75 -15.86
C SER A 464 -4.05 28.27 -14.49
N CYS A 465 -2.77 27.91 -14.32
CA CYS A 465 -2.24 27.56 -12.99
C CYS A 465 -2.12 28.76 -12.04
N LEU A 466 -2.27 30.00 -12.54
CA LEU A 466 -2.24 31.24 -11.78
C LEU A 466 -3.61 31.95 -11.71
N GLU A 467 -4.64 31.38 -12.34
CA GLU A 467 -6.01 31.89 -12.24
C GLU A 467 -6.50 31.75 -10.79
N GLU A 468 -7.06 32.83 -10.26
CA GLU A 468 -7.65 32.86 -8.92
C GLU A 468 -9.01 32.15 -8.94
N GLU A 469 -9.14 31.13 -8.10
CA GLU A 469 -10.34 30.33 -7.90
C GLU A 469 -10.89 30.60 -6.50
N GLU A 470 -12.20 30.38 -6.32
CA GLU A 470 -12.87 30.47 -5.01
C GLU A 470 -12.59 29.25 -4.11
N GLU A 471 -11.40 28.68 -4.26
CA GLU A 471 -10.94 27.49 -3.55
C GLU A 471 -9.99 27.85 -2.39
N ARG A 472 -9.80 26.90 -1.47
CA ARG A 472 -9.04 27.09 -0.22
C ARG A 472 -7.66 27.73 -0.38
N TYR A 473 -6.98 27.42 -1.48
CA TYR A 473 -5.60 27.85 -1.76
C TYR A 473 -5.51 28.96 -2.81
N GLY A 474 -6.65 29.45 -3.32
CA GLY A 474 -6.71 30.47 -4.36
C GLY A 474 -6.38 29.91 -5.75
N THR A 475 -5.11 29.58 -6.03
CA THR A 475 -4.68 29.15 -7.36
C THR A 475 -4.25 27.68 -7.39
N PRO A 476 -4.29 27.00 -8.56
CA PRO A 476 -3.73 25.64 -8.70
C PRO A 476 -2.27 25.53 -8.28
N LEU A 477 -1.44 26.54 -8.58
CA LEU A 477 -0.04 26.56 -8.16
C LEU A 477 0.09 26.57 -6.62
N PHE A 478 -0.70 27.40 -5.93
CA PHE A 478 -0.67 27.45 -4.48
C PHE A 478 -1.28 26.21 -3.82
N ALA A 479 -2.24 25.55 -4.47
CA ALA A 479 -2.72 24.25 -4.03
C ALA A 479 -1.58 23.22 -4.06
N ALA A 480 -0.83 23.14 -5.16
CA ALA A 480 0.32 22.24 -5.28
C ALA A 480 1.40 22.53 -4.23
N MET A 481 1.76 23.81 -4.04
CA MET A 481 2.76 24.21 -3.03
C MET A 481 2.31 23.89 -1.60
N SER A 482 1.04 24.17 -1.27
CA SER A 482 0.50 23.98 0.07
C SER A 482 0.34 22.50 0.44
N CYS A 483 0.10 21.64 -0.56
CA CYS A 483 -0.01 20.19 -0.39
C CYS A 483 1.33 19.45 -0.50
N GLY A 484 2.43 20.15 -0.81
CA GLY A 484 3.75 19.54 -0.95
C GLY A 484 3.90 18.69 -2.21
N SER A 485 3.18 19.06 -3.27
CA SER A 485 3.17 18.37 -4.57
C SER A 485 4.31 18.87 -5.45
N ASP A 486 5.55 18.55 -5.08
CA ASP A 486 6.77 19.08 -5.70
C ASP A 486 6.80 18.90 -7.22
N GLU A 487 6.40 17.72 -7.71
CA GLU A 487 6.38 17.41 -9.15
C GLU A 487 5.34 18.25 -9.90
N ALA A 488 4.17 18.50 -9.30
CA ALA A 488 3.14 19.34 -9.89
C ALA A 488 3.57 20.82 -9.92
N VAL A 489 4.23 21.29 -8.86
CA VAL A 489 4.83 22.64 -8.82
C VAL A 489 5.85 22.78 -9.95
N GLN A 490 6.73 21.80 -10.14
CA GLN A 490 7.71 21.81 -11.23
C GLN A 490 7.03 21.91 -12.60
N VAL A 491 6.00 21.10 -12.85
CA VAL A 491 5.25 21.15 -14.12
C VAL A 491 4.63 22.53 -14.36
N PHE A 492 3.99 23.12 -13.34
CA PHE A 492 3.40 24.45 -13.48
C PHE A 492 4.46 25.52 -13.74
N LEU A 493 5.61 25.47 -13.06
CA LEU A 493 6.70 26.42 -13.29
C LEU A 493 7.34 26.25 -14.67
N GLU A 494 7.50 25.02 -15.18
CA GLU A 494 8.00 24.76 -16.53
C GLU A 494 7.09 25.33 -17.60
N VAL A 495 5.77 25.16 -17.44
CA VAL A 495 4.76 25.73 -18.34
C VAL A 495 4.85 27.26 -18.32
N LEU A 496 4.92 27.87 -17.14
CA LEU A 496 5.09 29.33 -17.01
C LEU A 496 6.40 29.82 -17.65
N HIS A 497 7.50 29.08 -17.49
CA HIS A 497 8.79 29.41 -18.08
C HIS A 497 8.76 29.35 -19.62
N LYS A 498 8.17 28.30 -20.21
CA LYS A 498 8.03 28.15 -21.67
C LYS A 498 7.25 29.30 -22.30
N ASN A 499 6.23 29.81 -21.61
CA ASN A 499 5.38 30.90 -22.11
C ASN A 499 6.01 32.30 -21.96
N GLN A 500 7.00 32.47 -21.09
CA GLN A 500 7.66 33.77 -20.86
C GLN A 500 8.86 34.06 -21.80
N LEU A 501 9.14 33.20 -22.78
CA LEU A 501 9.96 33.55 -23.95
C LEU A 501 9.33 34.64 -24.85
N MET A 502 8.14 35.15 -24.51
CA MET A 502 7.53 36.35 -25.10
C MET A 502 7.33 37.54 -24.14
N GLY A 503 8.03 37.59 -22.99
CA GLY A 503 8.13 38.80 -22.17
C GLY A 503 8.24 38.57 -20.66
N SER A 504 9.41 38.93 -20.12
CA SER A 504 9.75 39.21 -18.70
C SER A 504 9.43 38.17 -17.61
N HIS A 505 10.52 37.50 -17.19
CA HIS A 505 10.96 37.14 -15.82
C HIS A 505 10.21 36.09 -14.97
N PRO A 506 10.48 34.77 -15.17
CA PRO A 506 10.25 33.71 -14.20
C PRO A 506 11.50 33.00 -13.61
N PRO A 507 12.78 33.33 -13.88
CA PRO A 507 13.89 32.45 -13.46
C PRO A 507 14.16 32.51 -11.94
N GLU A 508 13.70 33.56 -11.26
CA GLU A 508 13.98 33.80 -9.84
C GLU A 508 13.09 33.00 -8.90
N ILE A 509 11.83 32.72 -9.27
CA ILE A 509 10.92 31.87 -8.47
C ILE A 509 11.38 30.42 -8.51
N TYR A 510 11.76 29.93 -9.70
CA TYR A 510 12.29 28.59 -9.91
C TYR A 510 13.62 28.36 -9.14
N SER A 511 14.55 29.32 -9.23
CA SER A 511 15.83 29.26 -8.50
C SER A 511 15.64 29.34 -6.97
N ARG A 512 14.73 30.20 -6.48
CA ARG A 512 14.46 30.36 -5.04
C ARG A 512 13.68 29.20 -4.42
N TYR A 513 12.82 28.52 -5.17
CA TYR A 513 12.16 27.29 -4.71
C TYR A 513 13.19 26.18 -4.44
N HIS A 514 14.13 25.98 -5.37
CA HIS A 514 15.19 24.99 -5.24
C HIS A 514 16.18 25.30 -4.11
N GLU A 515 16.46 26.56 -3.84
CA GLU A 515 17.39 26.97 -2.77
C GLU A 515 16.79 26.90 -1.35
N ASN A 516 15.46 26.88 -1.20
CA ASN A 516 14.82 27.02 0.11
C ASN A 516 13.71 25.97 0.36
N LYS A 517 14.08 24.79 0.86
CA LYS A 517 13.17 23.81 1.49
C LYS A 517 12.38 24.34 2.70
N LYS A 518 12.51 25.64 3.06
CA LYS A 518 11.89 26.31 4.20
C LYS A 518 10.67 27.19 3.86
N ILE A 519 10.18 27.20 2.61
CA ILE A 519 9.01 28.01 2.20
C ILE A 519 7.70 27.56 2.88
N LYS A 520 7.67 26.36 3.48
CA LYS A 520 6.51 25.85 4.22
C LYS A 520 6.04 26.77 5.36
N LYS A 521 6.96 27.45 6.06
CA LYS A 521 6.63 28.35 7.20
C LYS A 521 6.17 29.75 6.81
N CYS A 522 6.49 30.23 5.60
CA CYS A 522 6.06 31.56 5.18
C CYS A 522 4.60 31.58 4.74
N LEU A 523 4.06 30.46 4.26
CA LEU A 523 2.72 30.36 3.67
C LEU A 523 1.58 30.19 4.69
N ASP A 524 1.84 29.61 5.87
CA ASP A 524 0.83 29.52 6.94
C ASP A 524 0.34 30.90 7.44
N ALA A 525 1.17 31.94 7.28
CA ALA A 525 0.83 33.31 7.65
C ALA A 525 -0.06 34.04 6.62
N PHE A 526 -0.31 33.46 5.43
CA PHE A 526 -1.05 34.11 4.33
C PHE A 526 -2.57 33.94 4.41
N SER A 527 -3.09 33.14 5.35
CA SER A 527 -4.53 32.85 5.50
C SER A 527 -5.39 34.04 6.00
N SER A 528 -4.86 35.26 6.05
CA SER A 528 -5.52 36.38 6.76
C SER A 528 -5.76 37.69 6.00
N SER A 529 -5.56 37.78 4.68
CA SER A 529 -5.94 39.03 3.98
C SER A 529 -6.42 38.80 2.56
N GLN A 530 -7.68 39.18 2.31
CA GLN A 530 -8.29 39.23 1.00
C GLN A 530 -7.83 40.46 0.20
N LYS A 531 -7.78 40.22 -1.12
CA LYS A 531 -7.88 41.17 -2.25
C LYS A 531 -6.66 42.03 -2.55
N GLU A 532 -6.23 41.88 -3.81
CA GLU A 532 -5.30 42.74 -4.55
C GLU A 532 -3.88 42.79 -4.00
N GLY A 533 -3.07 41.78 -4.34
CA GLY A 533 -1.64 41.86 -4.05
C GLY A 533 -0.81 40.60 -4.24
N ALA A 534 -1.36 39.47 -4.70
CA ALA A 534 -0.61 38.20 -4.73
C ALA A 534 0.71 38.29 -5.54
N TYR A 535 0.70 38.98 -6.68
CA TYR A 535 1.90 39.19 -7.49
C TYR A 535 2.86 40.23 -6.90
N LEU A 536 2.34 41.35 -6.39
CA LEU A 536 3.18 42.45 -5.91
C LEU A 536 3.80 42.15 -4.53
N HIS A 537 3.12 41.35 -3.70
CA HIS A 537 3.49 41.10 -2.31
C HIS A 537 4.46 39.91 -2.15
N ILE A 538 4.45 38.95 -3.07
CA ILE A 538 5.55 37.97 -3.23
C ILE A 538 6.82 38.68 -3.71
N TRP A 539 6.67 39.70 -4.57
CA TRP A 539 7.78 40.53 -5.07
C TRP A 539 8.37 41.46 -4.00
N GLN A 540 7.55 42.19 -3.23
CA GLN A 540 8.04 43.21 -2.27
C GLN A 540 8.72 42.64 -1.01
N ARG A 541 8.40 41.42 -0.57
CA ARG A 541 9.09 40.78 0.57
C ARG A 541 10.35 39.99 0.19
N ALA A 542 10.54 39.74 -1.10
CA ALA A 542 11.74 39.14 -1.66
C ALA A 542 12.93 40.12 -1.73
N ASP A 543 12.65 41.42 -1.63
CA ASP A 543 13.63 42.51 -1.73
C ASP A 543 13.93 43.19 -0.37
N ALA A 544 13.21 42.82 0.69
CA ALA A 544 13.32 43.41 2.02
C ALA A 544 13.82 42.40 3.06
N ARG A 545 15.06 41.92 2.90
CA ARG A 545 15.96 41.40 3.95
C ARG A 545 17.35 41.16 3.34
N TRP A 546 18.08 42.26 3.20
CA TRP A 546 19.52 42.27 3.45
C TRP A 546 19.76 42.33 4.95
#